data_AF-A0A3N5LMQ7-F1
#
_entry.id   AF-A0A3N5LMQ7-F1
#
_cell.length_a   1.000
_cell.length_b   1.000
_cell.length_c   1.000
_cell.angle_alpha   90.00
_cell.angle_beta   90.00
_cell.angle_gamma   90.00
#
_symmetry.space_group_name_H-M   'P 1'
#
loop_
_entity.id
_entity.type
_entity.pdbx_description
1 polymer ?
#
loop_
_entity_poly.entity_id
_entity_poly.type
_entity_poly.pdbx_seq_one_letter_code
_entity_poly.pdbx_strand_id
1 'polypeptide(L)'
;MSKTLSILLLSLFSCLQLGQARPVSPQKRPASETAKQRLIVLTDIENEPDDTESMVRLLLYSDVIDIQGIIATTSIHMRTSVHPESIQAVIRAYAKVHSNLVKHDANYPATDVLQALVKQGLPEYGMKGVGPGKDSEGSEWIIRVLEENDDRPLWVTAWGGPNTLAQALYKTRATKTAAELERLVAKLRVYTISDQDDSGSWMRKTFPTLFYIVSPGGYGAGTWTGINTVVPGIDNSTISNKWLAENIQQGHGPLGALYPDVAYGMEGDTPSFLGLIPNGLGNPEHPEWG
;
A
#
# COMPACT_ATOMS: atom_id res chain seq x y z
N MET A 1 -8.35 96.32 33.80
CA MET A 1 -9.63 95.57 33.76
C MET A 1 -9.60 94.62 32.57
N SER A 2 -10.19 93.44 32.78
CA SER A 2 -10.45 92.35 31.82
C SER A 2 -9.29 91.41 31.43
N LYS A 3 -9.43 90.16 31.88
CA LYS A 3 -8.72 88.96 31.41
C LYS A 3 -9.50 88.38 30.22
N THR A 4 -8.83 87.77 29.25
CA THR A 4 -9.49 86.78 28.39
C THR A 4 -8.53 85.66 28.01
N LEU A 5 -9.05 84.46 28.18
CA LEU A 5 -8.50 83.13 27.98
C LEU A 5 -8.50 82.79 26.48
N SER A 6 -7.51 82.06 25.98
CA SER A 6 -7.61 81.40 24.66
C SER A 6 -7.05 79.99 24.75
N ILE A 7 -7.92 79.05 24.38
CA ILE A 7 -7.81 77.60 24.47
C ILE A 7 -7.10 77.08 23.22
N LEU A 8 -6.06 76.27 23.40
CA LEU A 8 -5.33 75.59 22.32
C LEU A 8 -5.94 74.19 22.12
N LEU A 9 -6.65 73.96 21.01
CA LEU A 9 -7.05 72.60 20.59
C LEU A 9 -5.90 71.97 19.79
N LEU A 10 -5.29 70.91 20.33
CA LEU A 10 -4.41 70.01 19.59
C LEU A 10 -5.21 68.93 18.87
N SER A 11 -5.08 68.89 17.55
CA SER A 11 -5.61 67.85 16.66
C SER A 11 -4.81 66.54 16.77
N LEU A 12 -5.48 65.46 17.17
CA LEU A 12 -4.96 64.08 17.11
C LEU A 12 -4.98 63.58 15.65
N PHE A 13 -3.80 63.43 15.03
CA PHE A 13 -3.63 62.63 13.82
C PHE A 13 -3.38 61.17 14.22
N SER A 14 -4.35 60.30 13.92
CA SER A 14 -4.20 58.85 14.05
C SER A 14 -3.48 58.31 12.82
N CYS A 15 -2.22 57.91 12.97
CA CYS A 15 -1.44 57.26 11.92
C CYS A 15 -1.86 55.79 11.80
N LEU A 16 -2.63 55.45 10.75
CA LEU A 16 -2.77 54.08 10.28
C LEU A 16 -1.41 53.59 9.78
N GLN A 17 -0.73 52.73 10.55
CA GLN A 17 0.42 51.99 10.03
C GLN A 17 -0.10 50.79 9.23
N LEU A 18 -0.04 50.90 7.90
CA LEU A 18 -0.10 49.73 7.01
C LEU A 18 1.10 48.84 7.34
N GLY A 19 0.83 47.73 8.04
CA GLY A 19 1.82 46.68 8.27
C GLY A 19 2.25 46.09 6.93
N GLN A 20 3.48 46.38 6.50
CA GLN A 20 4.07 45.69 5.38
C GLN A 20 4.31 44.23 5.78
N ALA A 21 3.62 43.31 5.10
CA ALA A 21 3.87 41.89 5.21
C ALA A 21 5.32 41.63 4.79
N ARG A 22 6.14 41.17 5.75
CA ARG A 22 7.49 40.72 5.47
C ARG A 22 7.41 39.53 4.51
N PRO A 23 8.24 39.46 3.46
CA PRO A 23 8.32 38.26 2.64
C PRO A 23 8.75 37.10 3.55
N VAL A 24 7.84 36.14 3.72
CA VAL A 24 8.15 34.87 4.37
C VAL A 24 9.18 34.20 3.46
N SER A 25 10.44 34.14 3.90
CA SER A 25 11.42 33.25 3.27
C SER A 25 10.81 31.85 3.25
N PRO A 26 10.87 31.11 2.14
CA PRO A 26 10.42 29.72 2.13
C PRO A 26 11.17 28.99 3.24
N GLN A 27 10.46 28.68 4.32
CA GLN A 27 10.97 27.78 5.34
C GLN A 27 11.30 26.49 4.60
N LYS A 28 12.58 26.14 4.58
CA LYS A 28 13.05 24.83 4.13
C LYS A 28 12.24 23.81 4.94
N ARG A 29 11.31 23.10 4.28
CA ARG A 29 10.55 22.03 4.95
C ARG A 29 11.57 21.14 5.64
N PRO A 30 11.36 20.75 6.91
CA PRO A 30 12.22 19.74 7.52
C PRO A 30 12.24 18.53 6.58
N ALA A 31 13.42 17.95 6.40
CA ALA A 31 13.67 16.77 5.57
C ALA A 31 13.04 15.53 6.20
N SER A 32 11.71 15.54 6.30
CA SER A 32 10.88 14.36 6.12
C SER A 32 10.43 14.45 4.67
N GLU A 33 11.35 14.23 3.73
CA GLU A 33 10.93 13.49 2.54
C GLU A 33 10.28 12.22 3.09
N THR A 34 8.97 12.07 2.93
CA THR A 34 8.23 10.92 3.43
C THR A 34 8.87 9.68 2.83
N ALA A 35 9.74 9.01 3.60
CA ALA A 35 10.49 7.88 3.10
C ALA A 35 9.52 6.86 2.53
N LYS A 36 9.85 6.30 1.36
CA LYS A 36 9.01 5.29 0.69
C LYS A 36 8.66 4.19 1.70
N GLN A 37 7.39 3.80 1.75
CA GLN A 37 6.96 2.70 2.61
C GLN A 37 7.43 1.38 2.02
N ARG A 38 7.98 0.49 2.87
CA ARG A 38 8.42 -0.84 2.45
C ARG A 38 7.22 -1.77 2.34
N LEU A 39 7.02 -2.40 1.19
CA LEU A 39 5.85 -3.22 0.91
C LEU A 39 6.23 -4.62 0.39
N ILE A 40 5.68 -5.66 1.01
CA ILE A 40 5.57 -6.99 0.43
C ILE A 40 4.10 -7.25 0.11
N VAL A 41 3.82 -7.77 -1.08
CA VAL A 41 2.48 -8.22 -1.49
C VAL A 41 2.42 -9.74 -1.48
N LEU A 42 1.36 -10.30 -0.89
CA LEU A 42 0.97 -11.70 -1.04
C LEU A 42 -0.28 -11.75 -1.93
N THR A 43 -0.19 -12.36 -3.10
CA THR A 43 -1.26 -12.34 -4.11
C THR A 43 -1.57 -13.75 -4.61
N ASP A 44 -2.85 -14.08 -4.70
CA ASP A 44 -3.36 -15.26 -5.36
C ASP A 44 -3.74 -14.93 -6.81
N ILE A 45 -2.87 -14.18 -7.49
CA ILE A 45 -3.00 -13.82 -8.90
C ILE A 45 -3.43 -15.01 -9.76
N GLU A 46 -4.32 -14.73 -10.71
CA GLU A 46 -5.10 -15.70 -11.52
C GLU A 46 -6.33 -16.31 -10.85
N ASN A 47 -6.55 -16.12 -9.54
CA ASN A 47 -7.84 -16.44 -8.94
C ASN A 47 -8.96 -15.58 -9.58
N GLU A 48 -8.79 -14.26 -9.53
CA GLU A 48 -9.68 -13.28 -10.13
C GLU A 48 -8.88 -12.24 -10.94
N PRO A 49 -9.53 -11.52 -11.88
CA PRO A 49 -8.85 -10.51 -12.68
C PRO A 49 -8.29 -9.33 -11.86
N ASP A 50 -8.88 -9.03 -10.70
CA ASP A 50 -8.59 -7.83 -9.91
C ASP A 50 -7.21 -7.82 -9.25
N ASP A 51 -6.62 -8.98 -8.93
CA ASP A 51 -5.19 -9.08 -8.57
C ASP A 51 -4.30 -8.50 -9.68
N THR A 52 -4.62 -8.79 -10.94
CA THR A 52 -3.85 -8.29 -12.10
C THR A 52 -4.08 -6.80 -12.29
N GLU A 53 -5.33 -6.34 -12.15
CA GLU A 53 -5.67 -4.91 -12.18
C GLU A 53 -4.89 -4.13 -11.10
N SER A 54 -4.91 -4.63 -9.87
CA SER A 54 -4.23 -4.04 -8.71
C SER A 54 -2.71 -4.08 -8.86
N MET A 55 -2.16 -5.15 -9.46
CA MET A 55 -0.74 -5.27 -9.80
C MET A 55 -0.31 -4.21 -10.81
N VAL A 56 -1.09 -4.00 -11.88
CA VAL A 56 -0.81 -2.96 -12.89
C VAL A 56 -0.75 -1.59 -12.21
N ARG A 57 -1.71 -1.26 -11.34
CA ARG A 57 -1.70 -0.01 -10.60
C ARG A 57 -0.50 0.11 -9.64
N LEU A 58 -0.19 -0.93 -8.87
CA LEU A 58 0.93 -0.91 -7.93
C LEU A 58 2.25 -0.62 -8.64
N LEU A 59 2.50 -1.23 -9.80
CA LEU A 59 3.72 -0.98 -10.56
C LEU A 59 3.83 0.48 -11.04
N LEU A 60 2.70 1.16 -11.27
CA LEU A 60 2.69 2.60 -11.59
C LEU A 60 2.96 3.50 -10.37
N TYR A 61 2.98 2.96 -9.15
CA TYR A 61 3.41 3.64 -7.92
C TYR A 61 4.75 3.13 -7.37
N SER A 62 5.48 2.31 -8.13
CA SER A 62 6.77 1.75 -7.69
C SER A 62 7.90 2.79 -7.61
N ASP A 63 7.68 3.98 -8.16
CA ASP A 63 8.52 5.16 -7.98
C ASP A 63 8.40 5.77 -6.57
N VAL A 64 7.28 5.59 -5.87
CA VAL A 64 7.03 6.16 -4.53
C VAL A 64 6.80 5.13 -3.43
N ILE A 65 6.54 3.88 -3.78
CA ILE A 65 6.46 2.74 -2.86
C ILE A 65 7.71 1.88 -3.02
N ASP A 66 8.33 1.50 -1.90
CA ASP A 66 9.50 0.65 -1.88
C ASP A 66 9.07 -0.82 -1.85
N ILE A 67 8.82 -1.39 -3.02
CA ILE A 67 8.42 -2.80 -3.14
C ILE A 67 9.62 -3.67 -2.74
N GLN A 68 9.41 -4.51 -1.73
CA GLN A 68 10.39 -5.43 -1.17
C GLN A 68 10.10 -6.89 -1.53
N GLY A 69 8.94 -7.20 -2.11
CA GLY A 69 8.57 -8.56 -2.49
C GLY A 69 7.18 -8.62 -3.12
N ILE A 70 7.01 -9.48 -4.11
CA ILE A 70 5.70 -9.81 -4.69
C ILE A 70 5.61 -11.33 -4.72
N ILE A 71 4.77 -11.88 -3.85
CA ILE A 71 4.80 -13.29 -3.49
C ILE A 71 3.50 -13.95 -3.91
N ALA A 72 3.58 -14.91 -4.83
CA ALA A 72 2.42 -15.72 -5.20
C ALA A 72 2.02 -16.63 -4.02
N THR A 73 0.73 -16.62 -3.65
CA THR A 73 0.19 -17.34 -2.49
C THR A 73 -1.14 -18.00 -2.84
N THR A 74 -1.70 -18.78 -1.92
CA THR A 74 -3.03 -19.40 -2.06
C THR A 74 -4.11 -18.57 -1.38
N SER A 75 -5.38 -18.84 -1.65
CA SER A 75 -6.55 -18.28 -0.97
C SER A 75 -7.67 -19.32 -0.83
N ILE A 76 -8.82 -18.93 -0.28
CA ILE A 76 -10.03 -19.76 -0.22
C ILE A 76 -10.56 -20.11 -1.61
N HIS A 77 -10.31 -19.25 -2.61
CA HIS A 77 -10.74 -19.41 -3.99
C HIS A 77 -9.68 -20.10 -4.86
N MET A 78 -8.39 -19.98 -4.49
CA MET A 78 -7.29 -20.72 -5.11
C MET A 78 -6.43 -21.47 -4.07
N ARG A 79 -6.83 -22.70 -3.77
CA ARG A 79 -6.36 -23.42 -2.57
C ARG A 79 -5.09 -24.26 -2.75
N THR A 80 -4.71 -24.58 -3.99
CA THR A 80 -3.74 -25.65 -4.30
C THR A 80 -2.76 -25.29 -5.43
N SER A 81 -2.67 -24.02 -5.80
CA SER A 81 -1.76 -23.53 -6.85
C SER A 81 -1.29 -22.12 -6.50
N VAL A 82 -0.17 -21.73 -7.10
CA VAL A 82 0.43 -20.38 -7.04
C VAL A 82 0.98 -20.06 -8.42
N HIS A 83 0.91 -18.80 -8.84
CA HIS A 83 1.21 -18.38 -10.22
C HIS A 83 2.22 -17.21 -10.30
N PRO A 84 3.47 -17.39 -9.83
CA PRO A 84 4.50 -16.35 -9.91
C PRO A 84 4.81 -15.91 -11.36
N GLU A 85 4.63 -16.79 -12.35
CA GLU A 85 4.81 -16.51 -13.77
C GLU A 85 3.90 -15.38 -14.28
N SER A 86 2.74 -15.21 -13.66
CA SER A 86 1.73 -14.22 -14.03
C SER A 86 2.12 -12.85 -13.47
N ILE A 87 2.68 -12.81 -12.26
CA ILE A 87 3.35 -11.61 -11.71
C ILE A 87 4.48 -11.18 -12.66
N GLN A 88 5.33 -12.12 -13.06
CA GLN A 88 6.43 -11.84 -13.98
C GLN A 88 5.93 -11.35 -15.35
N ALA A 89 4.76 -11.81 -15.81
CA ALA A 89 4.15 -11.34 -17.05
C ALA A 89 3.75 -9.86 -16.98
N VAL A 90 3.17 -9.43 -15.86
CA VAL A 90 2.85 -8.02 -15.62
C VAL A 90 4.13 -7.17 -15.56
N ILE A 91 5.17 -7.64 -14.86
CA ILE A 91 6.46 -6.93 -14.82
C ILE A 91 7.12 -6.86 -16.21
N ARG A 92 6.98 -7.89 -17.05
CA ARG A 92 7.44 -7.85 -18.46
C ARG A 92 6.67 -6.83 -19.29
N ALA A 93 5.40 -6.56 -18.99
CA ALA A 93 4.63 -5.49 -19.63
C ALA A 93 5.09 -4.10 -19.13
N TYR A 94 5.35 -3.95 -17.83
CA TYR A 94 5.97 -2.76 -17.24
C TYR A 94 7.30 -2.41 -17.91
N ALA A 95 8.15 -3.42 -18.16
CA ALA A 95 9.44 -3.23 -18.84
C ALA A 95 9.33 -2.51 -20.19
N LYS A 96 8.25 -2.77 -20.93
CA LYS A 96 8.00 -2.17 -22.25
C LYS A 96 7.63 -0.69 -22.17
N VAL A 97 7.15 -0.21 -21.01
CA VAL A 97 6.78 1.20 -20.80
C VAL A 97 7.75 1.94 -19.87
N HIS A 98 8.68 1.25 -19.23
CA HIS A 98 9.65 1.80 -18.29
C HIS A 98 10.39 3.05 -18.84
N SER A 99 10.81 3.02 -20.11
CA SER A 99 11.50 4.16 -20.74
C SER A 99 10.65 5.44 -20.83
N ASN A 100 9.33 5.32 -20.81
CA ASN A 100 8.42 6.46 -20.70
C ASN A 100 8.20 6.83 -19.23
N LEU A 101 8.00 5.86 -18.34
CA LEU A 101 7.80 6.10 -16.91
C LEU A 101 8.95 6.92 -16.30
N VAL A 102 10.20 6.58 -16.63
CA VAL A 102 11.39 7.30 -16.12
C VAL A 102 11.51 8.76 -16.62
N LYS A 103 10.71 9.15 -17.62
CA LYS A 103 10.60 10.57 -18.02
C LYS A 103 9.69 11.37 -17.10
N HIS A 104 8.78 10.68 -16.40
CA HIS A 104 7.85 11.28 -15.43
C HIS A 104 8.46 11.29 -14.01
N ASP A 105 9.13 10.20 -13.62
CA ASP A 105 9.90 10.15 -12.37
C ASP A 105 11.11 9.22 -12.53
N ALA A 106 12.32 9.69 -12.21
CA ALA A 106 13.54 8.88 -12.33
C ALA A 106 13.62 7.73 -11.31
N ASN A 107 12.74 7.71 -10.31
CA ASN A 107 12.72 6.72 -9.21
C ASN A 107 12.00 5.42 -9.55
N TYR A 108 11.37 5.30 -10.73
CA TYR A 108 10.81 4.04 -11.19
C TYR A 108 11.92 2.96 -11.23
N PRO A 109 11.72 1.79 -10.59
CA PRO A 109 12.73 0.76 -10.50
C PRO A 109 12.95 0.08 -11.85
N ALA A 110 14.20 -0.31 -12.08
CA ALA A 110 14.55 -1.13 -13.22
C ALA A 110 13.81 -2.48 -13.16
N THR A 111 13.52 -3.03 -14.34
CA THR A 111 12.72 -4.26 -14.47
C THR A 111 13.35 -5.46 -13.78
N ASP A 112 14.67 -5.62 -13.87
CA ASP A 112 15.43 -6.71 -13.24
C ASP A 112 15.34 -6.67 -11.71
N VAL A 113 15.31 -5.46 -11.12
CA VAL A 113 15.04 -5.28 -9.69
C VAL A 113 13.66 -5.86 -9.34
N LEU A 114 12.61 -5.47 -10.06
CA LEU A 114 11.25 -5.98 -9.80
C LEU A 114 11.14 -7.50 -10.02
N GLN A 115 11.76 -8.03 -11.07
CA GLN A 115 11.77 -9.48 -11.34
C GLN A 115 12.43 -10.27 -10.21
N ALA A 116 13.50 -9.75 -9.62
CA ALA A 116 14.20 -10.41 -8.50
C ALA A 116 13.36 -10.48 -7.22
N LEU A 117 12.37 -9.60 -7.08
CA LEU A 117 11.45 -9.53 -5.94
C LEU A 117 10.27 -10.50 -6.06
N VAL A 118 10.09 -11.17 -7.19
CA VAL A 118 9.05 -12.20 -7.33
C VAL A 118 9.46 -13.44 -6.54
N LYS A 119 8.56 -13.93 -5.69
CA LYS A 119 8.73 -15.12 -4.86
C LYS A 119 7.47 -15.97 -4.93
N GLN A 120 7.53 -17.16 -4.35
CA GLN A 120 6.36 -18.05 -4.22
C GLN A 120 6.25 -18.64 -2.81
N GLY A 121 5.03 -18.69 -2.31
CA GLY A 121 4.62 -19.48 -1.15
C GLY A 121 4.44 -20.96 -1.50
N LEU A 122 3.88 -21.73 -0.57
CA LEU A 122 3.47 -23.11 -0.85
C LEU A 122 2.09 -23.15 -1.51
N PRO A 123 1.83 -24.09 -2.42
CA PRO A 123 0.50 -24.35 -2.99
C PRO A 123 -0.39 -25.13 -1.99
N GLU A 124 -0.49 -24.64 -0.76
CA GLU A 124 -1.22 -25.26 0.34
C GLU A 124 -2.04 -24.24 1.12
N TYR A 125 -3.36 -24.34 1.01
CA TYR A 125 -4.31 -23.46 1.69
C TYR A 125 -4.07 -23.27 3.20
N GLY A 126 -3.95 -22.01 3.61
CA GLY A 126 -4.07 -21.60 5.01
C GLY A 126 -3.06 -22.29 5.93
N MET A 127 -3.51 -22.66 7.12
CA MET A 127 -2.70 -23.31 8.14
C MET A 127 -2.21 -24.71 7.74
N LYS A 128 -2.69 -25.31 6.64
CA LYS A 128 -2.07 -26.55 6.10
C LYS A 128 -0.67 -26.30 5.54
N GLY A 129 -0.46 -25.10 5.00
CA GLY A 129 0.83 -24.61 4.54
C GLY A 129 1.71 -24.04 5.65
N VAL A 130 1.36 -24.20 6.93
CA VAL A 130 2.09 -23.64 8.08
C VAL A 130 2.51 -24.75 9.04
N GLY A 131 3.80 -24.81 9.38
CA GLY A 131 4.34 -25.75 10.35
C GLY A 131 5.76 -26.25 10.04
N PRO A 132 6.19 -27.33 10.72
CA PRO A 132 7.50 -27.94 10.48
C PRO A 132 7.64 -28.43 9.04
N GLY A 133 8.73 -28.06 8.37
CA GLY A 133 9.01 -28.46 6.99
C GLY A 133 8.15 -27.76 5.93
N LYS A 134 7.49 -26.65 6.28
CA LYS A 134 6.63 -25.86 5.39
C LYS A 134 7.26 -24.55 4.92
N ASP A 135 8.57 -24.41 5.05
CA ASP A 135 9.28 -23.25 4.55
C ASP A 135 9.17 -23.16 3.02
N SER A 136 9.01 -21.95 2.50
CA SER A 136 8.93 -21.62 1.08
C SER A 136 9.89 -20.50 0.74
N GLU A 137 10.15 -20.27 -0.56
CA GLU A 137 10.94 -19.11 -0.99
C GLU A 137 10.36 -17.80 -0.44
N GLY A 138 9.02 -17.66 -0.49
CA GLY A 138 8.31 -16.50 0.02
C GLY A 138 8.43 -16.32 1.54
N SER A 139 8.26 -17.39 2.32
CA SER A 139 8.35 -17.27 3.79
C SER A 139 9.77 -16.93 4.25
N GLU A 140 10.79 -17.53 3.64
CA GLU A 140 12.18 -17.19 3.92
C GLU A 140 12.51 -15.75 3.51
N TRP A 141 11.96 -15.29 2.38
CA TRP A 141 12.14 -13.93 1.91
C TRP A 141 11.55 -12.91 2.88
N ILE A 142 10.34 -13.14 3.40
CA ILE A 142 9.71 -12.28 4.41
C ILE A 142 10.59 -12.19 5.65
N ILE A 143 11.10 -13.31 6.16
CA ILE A 143 11.99 -13.31 7.34
C ILE A 143 13.24 -12.47 7.04
N ARG A 144 13.88 -12.70 5.89
CA ARG A 144 15.07 -11.95 5.47
C ARG A 144 14.81 -10.45 5.45
N VAL A 145 13.75 -9.99 4.77
CA VAL A 145 13.41 -8.56 4.66
C VAL A 145 13.05 -7.96 6.03
N LEU A 146 12.35 -8.72 6.88
CA LEU A 146 12.00 -8.27 8.23
C LEU A 146 13.23 -8.11 9.13
N GLU A 147 14.27 -8.92 8.92
CA GLU A 147 15.53 -8.87 9.66
C GLU A 147 16.51 -7.79 9.20
N GLU A 148 16.29 -7.21 8.01
CA GLU A 148 17.13 -6.12 7.51
C GLU A 148 17.24 -4.97 8.52
N ASN A 149 18.44 -4.36 8.54
CA ASN A 149 18.73 -3.19 9.36
C ASN A 149 18.15 -1.93 8.73
N ASP A 150 16.82 -1.92 8.67
CA ASP A 150 15.99 -0.81 8.23
C ASP A 150 14.95 -0.54 9.33
N ASP A 151 14.96 0.69 9.84
CA ASP A 151 14.08 1.14 10.92
C ASP A 151 12.65 1.40 10.43
N ARG A 152 12.44 1.49 9.11
CA ARG A 152 11.10 1.68 8.53
C ARG A 152 10.21 0.46 8.79
N PRO A 153 8.90 0.70 8.98
CA PRO A 153 7.89 -0.34 8.91
C PRO A 153 8.02 -1.25 7.70
N LEU A 154 7.76 -2.55 7.88
CA LEU A 154 7.50 -3.46 6.76
C LEU A 154 6.00 -3.70 6.66
N TRP A 155 5.39 -3.23 5.58
CA TRP A 155 4.01 -3.52 5.23
C TRP A 155 3.95 -4.86 4.49
N VAL A 156 3.02 -5.72 4.90
CA VAL A 156 2.66 -6.93 4.18
C VAL A 156 1.17 -6.88 3.86
N THR A 157 0.84 -6.73 2.58
CA THR A 157 -0.54 -6.77 2.13
C THR A 157 -0.88 -8.18 1.65
N ALA A 158 -2.05 -8.69 1.99
CA ALA A 158 -2.54 -9.97 1.50
C ALA A 158 -3.79 -9.74 0.66
N TRP A 159 -3.65 -9.97 -0.64
CA TRP A 159 -4.70 -9.93 -1.65
C TRP A 159 -5.43 -11.29 -1.63
N GLY A 160 -4.65 -12.37 -1.48
CA GLY A 160 -5.14 -13.70 -1.16
C GLY A 160 -5.00 -14.08 0.32
N GLY A 161 -4.62 -15.33 0.57
CA GLY A 161 -4.39 -15.88 1.91
C GLY A 161 -3.02 -15.47 2.49
N PRO A 162 -2.94 -15.06 3.76
CA PRO A 162 -1.68 -14.66 4.38
C PRO A 162 -0.83 -15.83 4.93
N ASN A 163 -1.09 -17.08 4.54
CA ASN A 163 -0.38 -18.27 5.03
C ASN A 163 1.15 -18.19 4.85
N THR A 164 1.64 -17.57 3.79
CA THR A 164 3.09 -17.39 3.57
C THR A 164 3.72 -16.51 4.66
N LEU A 165 3.04 -15.45 5.10
CA LEU A 165 3.45 -14.64 6.25
C LEU A 165 3.29 -15.43 7.57
N ALA A 166 2.19 -16.20 7.71
CA ALA A 166 1.98 -17.02 8.89
C ALA A 166 3.12 -18.06 9.08
N GLN A 167 3.62 -18.66 7.99
CA GLN A 167 4.79 -19.54 8.04
C GLN A 167 6.06 -18.79 8.45
N ALA A 168 6.29 -17.59 7.91
CA ALA A 168 7.43 -16.75 8.30
C ALA A 168 7.41 -16.46 9.81
N LEU A 169 6.25 -16.10 10.36
CA LEU A 169 6.08 -15.84 11.78
C LEU A 169 6.16 -17.12 12.63
N TYR A 170 5.64 -18.25 12.14
CA TYR A 170 5.77 -19.55 12.79
C TYR A 170 7.25 -19.92 12.99
N LYS A 171 8.04 -19.85 11.92
CA LYS A 171 9.49 -20.15 11.97
C LYS A 171 10.24 -19.13 12.83
N THR A 172 9.94 -17.84 12.70
CA THR A 172 10.57 -16.79 13.53
C THR A 172 10.34 -17.07 15.01
N ARG A 173 9.10 -17.40 15.40
CA ARG A 173 8.78 -17.75 16.80
C ARG A 173 9.51 -19.01 17.28
N ALA A 174 9.72 -19.99 16.41
CA ALA A 174 10.40 -21.24 16.76
C ALA A 174 11.93 -21.11 16.87
N THR A 175 12.52 -20.11 16.20
CA THR A 175 13.97 -20.01 16.02
C THR A 175 14.62 -18.78 16.68
N LYS A 176 13.85 -17.76 17.03
CA LYS A 176 14.34 -16.52 17.65
C LYS A 176 14.06 -16.46 19.15
N THR A 177 14.82 -15.64 19.84
CA THR A 177 14.52 -15.31 21.25
C THR A 177 13.22 -14.50 21.34
N ALA A 178 12.61 -14.47 22.53
CA ALA A 178 11.38 -13.70 22.75
C ALA A 178 11.55 -12.20 22.43
N ALA A 179 12.69 -11.61 22.81
CA ALA A 179 12.98 -10.19 22.56
C ALA A 179 13.17 -9.90 21.06
N GLU A 180 13.84 -10.79 20.33
CA GLU A 180 13.98 -10.65 18.87
C GLU A 180 12.64 -10.79 18.16
N LEU A 181 11.82 -11.78 18.55
CA LEU A 181 10.49 -11.96 18.02
C LEU A 181 9.61 -10.72 18.24
N GLU A 182 9.60 -10.20 19.46
CA GLU A 182 8.84 -9.00 19.82
C GLU A 182 9.28 -7.79 18.97
N ARG A 183 10.59 -7.58 18.82
CA ARG A 183 11.14 -6.52 17.98
C ARG A 183 10.74 -6.68 16.51
N LEU A 184 10.80 -7.90 15.96
CA LEU A 184 10.45 -8.17 14.57
C LEU A 184 8.94 -7.97 14.34
N VAL A 185 8.09 -8.48 15.24
CA VAL A 185 6.62 -8.30 15.16
C VAL A 185 6.24 -6.82 15.27
N ALA A 186 6.90 -6.05 16.14
CA ALA A 186 6.65 -4.62 16.28
C ALA A 186 6.99 -3.80 15.02
N LYS A 187 7.83 -4.33 14.11
CA LYS A 187 8.12 -3.69 12.81
C LYS A 187 7.10 -4.02 11.72
N LEU A 188 6.25 -5.02 11.93
CA LEU A 188 5.36 -5.56 10.91
C LEU A 188 4.00 -4.86 10.92
N ARG A 189 3.53 -4.44 9.76
CA ARG A 189 2.18 -3.90 9.53
C ARG A 189 1.50 -4.80 8.52
N VAL A 190 0.34 -5.35 8.84
CA VAL A 190 -0.38 -6.27 7.96
C VAL A 190 -1.70 -5.64 7.52
N TYR A 191 -2.03 -5.72 6.24
CA TYR A 191 -3.37 -5.40 5.74
C TYR A 191 -3.86 -6.53 4.84
N THR A 192 -4.89 -7.26 5.29
CA THR A 192 -5.55 -8.30 4.48
C THR A 192 -6.83 -7.80 3.83
N ILE A 193 -7.01 -8.12 2.55
CA ILE A 193 -8.24 -7.90 1.77
C ILE A 193 -9.16 -9.06 2.06
N SER A 194 -9.78 -8.97 3.24
CA SER A 194 -10.41 -10.11 3.91
C SER A 194 -9.37 -11.17 4.30
N ASP A 195 -9.56 -11.84 5.43
CA ASP A 195 -8.72 -13.00 5.78
C ASP A 195 -9.12 -14.17 4.87
N GLN A 196 -8.55 -14.25 3.66
CA GLN A 196 -8.93 -15.25 2.65
C GLN A 196 -8.42 -16.67 2.96
N ASP A 197 -7.92 -16.92 4.18
CA ASP A 197 -7.69 -18.26 4.72
C ASP A 197 -7.77 -18.26 6.27
N ASP A 198 -7.54 -19.41 6.90
CA ASP A 198 -7.59 -19.56 8.36
C ASP A 198 -6.30 -19.11 9.10
N SER A 199 -5.25 -18.73 8.37
CA SER A 199 -3.97 -18.31 8.94
C SER A 199 -4.00 -16.87 9.48
N GLY A 200 -4.83 -15.99 8.92
CA GLY A 200 -5.06 -14.64 9.45
C GLY A 200 -5.61 -14.64 10.87
N SER A 201 -6.59 -15.50 11.15
CA SER A 201 -7.13 -15.70 12.52
C SER A 201 -6.06 -16.25 13.48
N TRP A 202 -5.22 -17.19 13.00
CA TRP A 202 -4.13 -17.74 13.79
C TRP A 202 -3.10 -16.67 14.15
N MET A 203 -2.67 -15.83 13.20
CA MET A 203 -1.71 -14.76 13.45
C MET A 203 -2.23 -13.77 14.49
N ARG A 204 -3.47 -13.28 14.34
CA ARG A 204 -4.08 -12.32 15.29
C ARG A 204 -4.22 -12.88 16.71
N LYS A 205 -4.47 -14.19 16.86
CA LYS A 205 -4.51 -14.86 18.17
C LYS A 205 -3.12 -15.09 18.76
N THR A 206 -2.14 -15.37 17.91
CA THR A 206 -0.78 -15.75 18.33
C THR A 206 0.09 -14.53 18.63
N PHE A 207 -0.11 -13.44 17.89
CA PHE A 207 0.66 -12.20 17.98
C PHE A 207 -0.31 -11.02 18.23
N PRO A 208 -0.86 -10.88 19.46
CA PRO A 208 -1.89 -9.89 19.74
C PRO A 208 -1.41 -8.44 19.64
N THR A 209 -0.10 -8.20 19.60
CA THR A 209 0.52 -6.88 19.41
C THR A 209 0.82 -6.57 17.94
N LEU A 210 0.58 -7.50 17.02
CA LEU A 210 0.78 -7.29 15.59
C LEU A 210 -0.19 -6.23 15.08
N PHE A 211 0.34 -5.17 14.45
CA PHE A 211 -0.47 -4.20 13.75
C PHE A 211 -1.15 -4.88 12.56
N TYR A 212 -2.49 -4.93 12.58
CA TYR A 212 -3.27 -5.74 11.63
C TYR A 212 -4.57 -5.03 11.23
N ILE A 213 -4.65 -4.64 9.97
CA ILE A 213 -5.84 -4.07 9.33
C ILE A 213 -6.59 -5.21 8.65
N VAL A 214 -7.85 -5.38 9.04
CA VAL A 214 -8.76 -6.36 8.45
C VAL A 214 -10.21 -5.97 8.74
N SER A 215 -11.10 -6.28 7.80
CA SER A 215 -12.54 -6.26 8.01
C SER A 215 -13.03 -7.70 8.23
N PRO A 216 -13.09 -8.19 9.49
CA PRO A 216 -13.53 -9.55 9.75
C PRO A 216 -15.03 -9.67 9.45
N GLY A 217 -15.41 -10.55 8.53
CA GLY A 217 -16.81 -10.73 8.12
C GLY A 217 -16.95 -11.20 6.68
N GLY A 218 -18.15 -11.07 6.12
CA GLY A 218 -18.36 -11.27 4.69
C GLY A 218 -17.78 -10.11 3.86
N TYR A 219 -17.46 -10.36 2.60
CA TYR A 219 -16.76 -9.41 1.72
C TYR A 219 -17.47 -8.04 1.63
N GLY A 220 -18.80 -8.03 1.65
CA GLY A 220 -19.59 -6.78 1.62
C GLY A 220 -19.46 -5.87 2.85
N ALA A 221 -18.80 -6.31 3.92
CA ALA A 221 -18.49 -5.46 5.08
C ALA A 221 -17.09 -4.82 5.01
N GLY A 222 -16.31 -5.16 3.96
CA GLY A 222 -14.96 -4.65 3.76
C GLY A 222 -14.93 -3.19 3.31
N THR A 223 -14.11 -2.37 3.97
CA THR A 223 -13.89 -0.97 3.55
C THR A 223 -13.22 -0.88 2.17
N TRP A 224 -12.49 -1.93 1.78
CA TRP A 224 -11.83 -2.04 0.48
C TRP A 224 -12.82 -1.99 -0.71
N THR A 225 -14.08 -2.38 -0.50
CA THR A 225 -15.13 -2.25 -1.53
C THR A 225 -15.37 -0.80 -1.96
N GLY A 226 -14.92 0.19 -1.17
CA GLY A 226 -15.05 1.61 -1.49
C GLY A 226 -14.42 2.01 -2.84
N ILE A 227 -13.42 1.27 -3.33
CA ILE A 227 -12.78 1.57 -4.61
C ILE A 227 -13.70 1.34 -5.83
N ASN A 228 -14.70 0.46 -5.70
CA ASN A 228 -15.56 0.05 -6.80
C ASN A 228 -17.07 0.13 -6.49
N THR A 229 -17.42 0.65 -5.31
CA THR A 229 -18.83 0.80 -4.90
C THR A 229 -19.47 2.01 -5.57
N VAL A 230 -20.61 1.80 -6.22
CA VAL A 230 -21.45 2.89 -6.71
C VAL A 230 -22.14 3.58 -5.53
N VAL A 231 -21.83 4.87 -5.32
CA VAL A 231 -22.42 5.68 -4.26
C VAL A 231 -23.42 6.68 -4.86
N PRO A 232 -24.71 6.64 -4.47
CA PRO A 232 -25.70 7.60 -4.94
C PRO A 232 -25.32 9.05 -4.59
N GLY A 233 -25.42 9.95 -5.57
CA GLY A 233 -25.19 11.39 -5.35
C GLY A 233 -23.75 11.87 -5.54
N ILE A 234 -22.81 10.99 -5.91
CA ILE A 234 -21.45 11.36 -6.34
C ILE A 234 -21.17 10.91 -7.77
N ASP A 235 -20.05 11.35 -8.34
CA ASP A 235 -19.57 10.88 -9.63
C ASP A 235 -18.96 9.47 -9.49
N ASN A 236 -19.53 8.50 -10.21
CA ASN A 236 -19.08 7.11 -10.26
C ASN A 236 -18.49 6.74 -11.62
N SER A 237 -18.22 7.74 -12.49
CA SER A 237 -17.77 7.49 -13.87
C SER A 237 -16.45 6.74 -13.92
N THR A 238 -15.52 7.02 -13.00
CA THR A 238 -14.15 6.48 -12.98
C THR A 238 -14.07 5.01 -12.60
N ILE A 239 -15.14 4.42 -12.06
CA ILE A 239 -15.21 2.99 -11.73
C ILE A 239 -15.98 2.18 -12.80
N SER A 240 -16.37 2.82 -13.90
CA SER A 240 -17.15 2.18 -14.96
C SER A 240 -16.26 1.49 -16.00
N ASN A 241 -16.70 0.34 -16.54
CA ASN A 241 -15.99 -0.37 -17.61
C ASN A 241 -15.72 0.52 -18.83
N LYS A 242 -16.62 1.45 -19.15
CA LYS A 242 -16.39 2.41 -20.24
C LYS A 242 -15.20 3.31 -19.94
N TRP A 243 -15.12 3.87 -18.73
CA TRP A 243 -14.01 4.74 -18.36
C TRP A 243 -12.70 3.97 -18.30
N LEU A 244 -12.70 2.75 -17.75
CA LEU A 244 -11.52 1.87 -17.73
C LEU A 244 -11.05 1.55 -19.15
N ALA A 245 -11.97 1.19 -20.05
CA ALA A 245 -11.66 0.95 -21.44
C ALA A 245 -11.01 2.18 -22.10
N GLU A 246 -11.58 3.36 -21.90
CA GLU A 246 -11.12 4.60 -22.55
C GLU A 246 -9.82 5.15 -21.95
N ASN A 247 -9.56 4.97 -20.65
CA ASN A 247 -8.49 5.67 -19.93
C ASN A 247 -7.38 4.75 -19.39
N ILE A 248 -7.62 3.44 -19.34
CA ILE A 248 -6.64 2.45 -18.85
C ILE A 248 -6.34 1.41 -19.91
N GLN A 249 -7.34 0.78 -20.53
CA GLN A 249 -7.12 -0.42 -21.34
C GLN A 249 -6.76 -0.08 -22.80
N GLN A 250 -7.63 0.65 -23.50
CA GLN A 250 -7.54 0.81 -24.95
C GLN A 250 -6.61 1.96 -25.31
N GLY A 251 -5.58 1.69 -26.12
CA GLY A 251 -4.67 2.71 -26.63
C GLY A 251 -3.60 3.21 -25.63
N HIS A 252 -3.54 2.63 -24.42
CA HIS A 252 -2.64 3.07 -23.34
C HIS A 252 -1.41 2.14 -23.16
N GLY A 253 -1.00 1.47 -24.24
CA GLY A 253 0.22 0.68 -24.30
C GLY A 253 0.15 -0.70 -23.62
N PRO A 254 1.30 -1.38 -23.46
CA PRO A 254 1.35 -2.77 -23.01
C PRO A 254 0.80 -3.06 -21.61
N LEU A 255 0.91 -2.11 -20.66
CA LEU A 255 0.28 -2.27 -19.34
C LEU A 255 -1.24 -2.14 -19.43
N GLY A 256 -1.74 -1.14 -20.17
CA GLY A 256 -3.18 -1.00 -20.43
C GLY A 256 -3.78 -2.22 -21.08
N ALA A 257 -3.12 -2.77 -22.11
CA ALA A 257 -3.56 -3.99 -22.78
C ALA A 257 -3.56 -5.25 -21.90
N LEU A 258 -2.85 -5.23 -20.77
CA LEU A 258 -2.80 -6.34 -19.81
C LEU A 258 -3.77 -6.14 -18.63
N TYR A 259 -4.31 -4.93 -18.45
CA TYR A 259 -5.35 -4.66 -17.46
C TYR A 259 -6.64 -5.37 -17.93
N PRO A 260 -7.09 -6.44 -17.25
CA PRO A 260 -8.20 -7.26 -17.71
C PRO A 260 -9.56 -6.53 -17.59
N ASP A 261 -10.61 -7.15 -18.14
CA ASP A 261 -11.97 -6.68 -17.90
C ASP A 261 -12.46 -7.08 -16.51
N VAL A 262 -13.19 -6.17 -15.86
CA VAL A 262 -13.78 -6.39 -14.55
C VAL A 262 -14.77 -7.56 -14.60
N ALA A 263 -14.57 -8.57 -13.75
CA ALA A 263 -15.46 -9.73 -13.62
C ALA A 263 -16.46 -9.61 -12.46
N TYR A 264 -15.97 -9.28 -11.26
CA TYR A 264 -16.78 -9.22 -10.03
C TYR A 264 -16.70 -7.84 -9.36
N GLY A 265 -15.48 -7.43 -9.01
CA GLY A 265 -15.15 -6.09 -8.53
C GLY A 265 -13.90 -5.59 -9.24
N MET A 266 -13.81 -4.28 -9.42
CA MET A 266 -12.62 -3.63 -9.95
C MET A 266 -11.62 -3.46 -8.80
N GLU A 267 -10.37 -3.89 -9.01
CA GLU A 267 -9.22 -3.65 -8.13
C GLU A 267 -9.50 -3.85 -6.63
N GLY A 268 -10.14 -4.97 -6.25
CA GLY A 268 -10.53 -5.25 -4.87
C GLY A 268 -9.38 -5.14 -3.87
N ASP A 269 -8.15 -5.40 -4.33
CA ASP A 269 -6.96 -5.44 -3.49
C ASP A 269 -6.19 -4.12 -3.37
N THR A 270 -6.36 -3.23 -4.34
CA THR A 270 -5.68 -1.93 -4.40
C THR A 270 -5.76 -1.11 -3.10
N PRO A 271 -6.91 -1.07 -2.38
CA PRO A 271 -7.00 -0.36 -1.10
C PRO A 271 -5.93 -0.74 -0.08
N SER A 272 -5.38 -1.96 -0.15
CA SER A 272 -4.34 -2.42 0.77
C SER A 272 -3.03 -1.62 0.70
N PHE A 273 -2.75 -0.95 -0.42
CA PHE A 273 -1.53 -0.15 -0.58
C PHE A 273 -1.78 1.33 -0.88
N LEU A 274 -3.01 1.78 -1.14
CA LEU A 274 -3.29 3.20 -1.44
C LEU A 274 -2.84 4.14 -0.32
N GLY A 275 -3.00 3.74 0.94
CA GLY A 275 -2.54 4.52 2.09
C GLY A 275 -1.03 4.69 2.18
N LEU A 276 -0.26 3.89 1.44
CA LEU A 276 1.21 3.95 1.39
C LEU A 276 1.73 4.99 0.39
N ILE A 277 0.85 5.54 -0.46
CA ILE A 277 1.20 6.58 -1.43
C ILE A 277 1.38 7.91 -0.67
N PRO A 278 2.55 8.57 -0.74
CA PRO A 278 2.84 9.77 0.02
C PRO A 278 2.20 11.02 -0.60
N ASN A 279 0.87 11.09 -0.62
CA ASN A 279 0.11 12.20 -1.19
C ASN A 279 -0.23 13.31 -0.15
N GLY A 280 0.18 13.14 1.11
CA GLY A 280 -0.06 14.08 2.19
C GLY A 280 -1.47 14.06 2.78
N LEU A 281 -2.33 13.13 2.35
CA LEU A 281 -3.71 12.99 2.83
C LEU A 281 -3.88 12.03 4.01
N GLY A 282 -2.86 11.21 4.31
CA GLY A 282 -2.95 10.18 5.36
C GLY A 282 -1.63 9.89 6.04
N ASN A 283 -1.71 9.04 7.08
CA ASN A 283 -0.57 8.45 7.74
C ASN A 283 -0.78 6.93 7.77
N PRO A 284 0.10 6.13 7.12
CA PRO A 284 -0.02 4.67 7.11
C PRO A 284 -0.16 4.05 8.50
N GLU A 285 0.49 4.62 9.53
CA GLU A 285 0.41 4.11 10.91
C GLU A 285 -0.92 4.42 11.61
N HIS A 286 -1.77 5.25 10.98
CA HIS A 286 -3.08 5.67 11.48
C HIS A 286 -4.19 5.46 10.43
N PRO A 287 -4.50 4.21 10.07
CA PRO A 287 -5.52 3.89 9.07
C PRO A 287 -6.94 4.32 9.49
N GLU A 288 -7.14 4.69 10.76
CA GLU A 288 -8.40 5.21 11.27
C GLU A 288 -8.68 6.69 10.92
N TRP A 289 -7.71 7.40 10.31
CA TRP A 289 -7.87 8.83 9.97
C TRP A 289 -8.55 9.09 8.63
N GLY A 290 -8.61 8.11 7.74
CA GLY A 290 -9.18 8.24 6.40
C GLY A 290 -8.83 7.08 5.49
#